data_AF-A0A6P7GWB2-F1
#
_entry.id   AF-A0A6P7GWB2-F1
#
_cell.length_a   1.000
_cell.length_b   1.000
_cell.length_c   1.000
_cell.angle_alpha   90.00
_cell.angle_beta   90.00
_cell.angle_gamma   90.00
#
_symmetry.space_group_name_H-M   'P 1'
#
loop_
_entity.id
_entity.type
_entity.pdbx_description
1 polymer ?
#
loop_
_entity_poly.entity_id
_entity_poly.type
_entity_poly.pdbx_seq_one_letter_code
_entity_poly.pdbx_strand_id
1 'polypeptide(L)'
;MDLAKLNASTSIAERKPAIKLNSLPVNEPQKILSAKIVQSKFGQAVLLELTESVKFLPDRVTEDYKPFLQYFAEQNYSIVYEGAFETRSHSTNGFKIVEN
;
A
#
# COMPACT_ATOMS: atom_id res chain seq x y z
N MET A 1 6.61 -31.06 10.47
CA MET A 1 5.88 -29.96 9.77
C MET A 1 6.84 -28.78 9.72
N ASP A 2 7.39 -28.49 8.54
CA ASP A 2 8.48 -27.52 8.35
C ASP A 2 8.00 -26.07 8.56
N LEU A 3 8.26 -25.52 9.74
CA LEU A 3 8.05 -24.10 10.06
C LEU A 3 8.85 -23.16 9.15
N ALA A 4 9.91 -23.66 8.51
CA ALA A 4 10.71 -22.93 7.54
C ALA A 4 9.96 -22.62 6.23
N LYS A 5 9.00 -23.45 5.82
CA LYS A 5 8.20 -23.22 4.61
C LYS A 5 7.10 -22.18 4.80
N LEU A 6 6.66 -21.95 6.03
CA LEU A 6 5.71 -20.88 6.38
C LEU A 6 6.40 -19.50 6.46
N ASN A 7 7.70 -19.46 6.72
CA ASN A 7 8.47 -18.19 6.73
C ASN A 7 8.89 -17.73 5.32
N ALA A 8 8.91 -18.63 4.33
CA ALA A 8 9.26 -18.29 2.95
C ALA A 8 8.22 -17.38 2.26
N SER A 9 6.96 -17.40 2.70
CA SER A 9 5.89 -16.52 2.18
C SER A 9 5.69 -15.22 2.98
N THR A 10 6.42 -15.03 4.08
CA THR A 10 6.06 -14.04 5.12
C THR A 10 7.10 -12.90 5.26
N SER A 11 8.29 -13.05 4.69
CA SER A 11 9.48 -12.27 5.06
C SER A 11 9.86 -11.06 4.16
N ILE A 12 8.89 -10.29 3.65
CA ILE A 12 9.22 -8.95 3.11
C ILE A 12 8.46 -7.82 3.80
N ALA A 13 7.18 -8.06 4.15
CA ALA A 13 6.40 -7.11 4.94
C ALA A 13 6.83 -7.03 6.43
N GLU A 14 7.49 -8.05 6.98
CA GLU A 14 7.89 -8.08 8.41
C GLU A 14 9.14 -7.26 8.75
N ARG A 15 9.93 -6.83 7.75
CA ARG A 15 11.17 -6.04 8.00
C ARG A 15 11.02 -4.54 7.73
N LYS A 16 10.03 -4.15 6.94
CA LYS A 16 9.83 -2.76 6.54
C LYS A 16 8.82 -2.10 7.48
N PRO A 17 9.10 -0.88 7.96
CA PRO A 17 8.18 -0.21 8.87
C PRO A 17 6.86 0.08 8.17
N ALA A 18 5.76 -0.30 8.82
CA ALA A 18 4.43 0.11 8.42
C ALA A 18 4.25 1.59 8.82
N ILE A 19 4.22 2.47 7.83
CA ILE A 19 4.08 3.91 8.05
C ILE A 19 2.78 4.44 7.45
N LYS A 20 2.24 5.53 8.01
CA LYS A 20 1.00 6.13 7.52
C LYS A 20 1.19 6.74 6.14
N LEU A 21 0.13 6.80 5.32
CA LEU A 21 0.20 7.36 3.98
C LEU A 21 0.74 8.81 3.98
N ASN A 22 0.32 9.62 4.97
CA ASN A 22 0.75 11.00 5.15
C ASN A 22 2.21 11.20 5.55
N SER A 23 2.96 10.11 5.80
CA SER A 23 4.40 10.15 6.02
C SER A 23 5.20 10.02 4.72
N LEU A 24 4.53 9.87 3.56
CA LEU A 24 5.21 9.90 2.27
C LEU A 24 5.56 11.35 1.90
N PRO A 25 6.68 11.57 1.19
CA PRO A 25 6.95 12.85 0.58
C PRO A 25 5.83 13.22 -0.41
N VAL A 26 5.43 14.49 -0.39
CA VAL A 26 4.33 15.00 -1.21
C VAL A 26 4.81 15.17 -2.65
N ASN A 27 4.00 14.71 -3.61
CA ASN A 27 4.26 14.74 -5.05
C ASN A 27 5.49 13.96 -5.52
N GLU A 28 6.03 13.07 -4.68
CA GLU A 28 7.14 12.20 -5.06
C GLU A 28 6.66 10.77 -5.34
N PRO A 29 6.96 10.20 -6.52
CA PRO A 29 6.58 8.84 -6.86
C PRO A 29 7.40 7.82 -6.05
N GLN A 30 6.69 6.91 -5.41
CA GLN A 30 7.26 5.82 -4.63
C GLN A 30 6.94 4.50 -5.32
N LYS A 31 7.98 3.81 -5.79
CA LYS A 31 7.81 2.56 -6.54
C LYS A 31 7.12 1.50 -5.68
N ILE A 32 6.06 0.92 -6.25
CA ILE A 32 5.37 -0.24 -5.69
C ILE A 32 6.14 -1.48 -6.13
N LEU A 33 6.54 -2.30 -5.17
CA LEU A 33 7.23 -3.58 -5.42
C LEU A 33 6.24 -4.73 -5.45
N SER A 34 5.24 -4.68 -4.58
CA SER A 34 4.21 -5.71 -4.49
C SER A 34 2.97 -5.13 -3.81
N ALA A 35 1.83 -5.79 -4.00
CA ALA A 35 0.60 -5.45 -3.30
C ALA A 35 -0.17 -6.72 -2.93
N LYS A 36 -0.81 -6.71 -1.77
CA LYS A 36 -1.65 -7.82 -1.32
C LYS A 36 -2.83 -7.35 -0.48
N ILE A 37 -3.90 -8.14 -0.46
CA ILE A 37 -5.00 -7.92 0.49
C ILE A 37 -4.62 -8.54 1.82
N VAL A 38 -4.82 -7.78 2.89
CA VAL A 38 -4.68 -8.25 4.26
C VAL A 38 -5.98 -8.00 5.02
N GLN A 39 -6.29 -8.90 5.94
CA GLN A 39 -7.43 -8.76 6.82
C GLN A 39 -7.01 -7.91 8.04
N SER A 40 -7.60 -6.73 8.19
CA SER A 40 -7.41 -5.84 9.32
C SER A 40 -8.58 -5.94 10.31
N LYS A 41 -8.42 -5.34 11.49
CA LYS A 41 -9.50 -5.23 12.51
C LYS A 41 -10.76 -4.52 11.98
N PHE A 42 -10.63 -3.72 10.93
CA PHE A 42 -11.71 -2.92 10.35
C PHE A 42 -12.19 -3.46 8.99
N GLY A 43 -11.70 -4.62 8.54
CA GLY A 43 -12.04 -5.22 7.25
C GLY A 43 -10.82 -5.48 6.36
N GLN A 44 -11.06 -5.77 5.09
CA GLN A 44 -9.99 -5.97 4.10
C GLN A 44 -9.32 -4.64 3.78
N ALA A 45 -8.00 -4.64 3.68
CA ALA A 45 -7.21 -3.49 3.24
C ALA A 45 -6.14 -3.92 2.25
N VAL A 46 -5.81 -3.05 1.30
CA VAL A 46 -4.65 -3.26 0.42
C VAL A 46 -3.38 -2.84 1.16
N LEU A 47 -2.44 -3.78 1.26
CA LEU A 47 -1.08 -3.55 1.69
C LEU A 47 -0.20 -3.33 0.47
N LEU A 48 0.35 -2.14 0.33
CA LEU A 48 1.38 -1.83 -0.66
C LEU A 48 2.76 -1.99 -0.04
N GLU A 49 3.61 -2.72 -0.73
CA GLU A 49 5.02 -2.81 -0.41
C GLU A 49 5.79 -1.83 -1.29
N LEU A 50 6.48 -0.89 -0.66
CA LEU A 50 7.36 0.07 -1.31
C LEU A 50 8.82 -0.33 -1.07
N THR A 51 9.76 0.35 -1.72
CA THR A 51 11.21 0.10 -1.55
C THR A 51 11.64 0.12 -0.09
N GLU A 52 11.25 1.14 0.67
CA GLU A 52 11.73 1.36 2.04
C GLU A 52 10.68 1.11 3.13
N SER A 53 9.41 1.00 2.75
CA SER A 53 8.30 0.94 3.71
C SER A 53 7.11 0.15 3.21
N VAL A 54 6.16 -0.09 4.11
CA VAL A 54 4.89 -0.73 3.79
C VAL A 54 3.75 0.23 4.14
N LYS A 55 2.74 0.30 3.27
CA LYS A 55 1.59 1.21 3.43
C LYS A 55 0.28 0.46 3.35
N PHE A 56 -0.64 0.79 4.25
CA PHE A 56 -2.03 0.38 4.14
C PHE A 56 -2.80 1.44 3.38
N LEU A 57 -3.47 1.05 2.31
CA LEU A 57 -4.46 1.91 1.68
C LEU A 57 -5.74 1.95 2.52
N PRO A 58 -6.51 3.04 2.45
CA PRO A 58 -7.83 3.11 3.05
C PRO A 58 -8.73 1.96 2.58
N ASP A 59 -9.54 1.42 3.50
CA ASP A 59 -10.56 0.40 3.23
C ASP A 59 -11.46 0.76 2.04
N ARG A 60 -11.89 2.02 1.95
CA ARG A 60 -12.78 2.55 0.90
C ARG A 60 -12.28 2.35 -0.53
N VAL A 61 -10.97 2.26 -0.75
CA VAL A 61 -10.38 2.05 -2.10
C VAL A 61 -10.00 0.59 -2.35
N THR A 62 -10.20 -0.28 -1.36
CA THR A 62 -9.71 -1.66 -1.41
C THR A 62 -10.39 -2.45 -2.51
N GLU A 63 -11.71 -2.32 -2.65
CA GLU A 63 -12.46 -3.00 -3.71
C GLU A 63 -12.11 -2.48 -5.10
N ASP A 64 -11.79 -1.18 -5.24
CA ASP A 64 -11.36 -0.57 -6.50
C ASP A 64 -10.00 -1.13 -6.96
N TYR A 65 -9.06 -1.32 -6.04
CA TYR A 65 -7.70 -1.76 -6.36
C TYR A 65 -7.49 -3.27 -6.35
N LYS A 66 -8.39 -4.02 -5.72
CA LYS A 66 -8.39 -5.49 -5.67
C LYS A 66 -8.19 -6.19 -7.03
N PRO A 67 -8.88 -5.81 -8.12
CA PRO A 67 -8.66 -6.44 -9.43
C PRO A 67 -7.30 -6.09 -10.05
N PHE A 68 -6.62 -5.05 -9.58
CA PHE A 68 -5.37 -4.56 -10.15
C PHE A 68 -4.10 -4.97 -9.38
N LEU A 69 -4.25 -5.69 -8.26
CA LEU A 69 -3.12 -6.06 -7.39
C LEU A 69 -2.04 -6.85 -8.11
N GLN A 70 -2.43 -7.74 -9.03
CA GLN A 70 -1.48 -8.52 -9.83
C GLN A 70 -0.61 -7.62 -10.71
N TYR A 71 -1.17 -6.53 -11.24
CA TYR A 71 -0.43 -5.60 -12.08
C TYR A 71 0.53 -4.72 -11.30
N PHE A 72 0.31 -4.48 -10.01
CA PHE A 72 1.22 -3.67 -9.19
C PHE A 72 2.61 -4.27 -8.99
N ALA A 73 2.74 -5.60 -9.12
CA ALA A 73 4.04 -6.28 -9.08
C ALA A 73 4.66 -6.46 -10.49
N GLU A 74 3.82 -6.60 -11.51
CA GLU A 74 4.25 -6.89 -12.89
C GLU A 74 4.56 -5.63 -13.70
N GLN A 75 3.75 -4.60 -13.55
CA GLN A 75 3.87 -3.32 -14.22
C GLN A 75 4.50 -2.34 -13.23
N ASN A 76 5.45 -1.52 -13.70
CA ASN A 76 6.18 -0.60 -12.85
C ASN A 76 5.26 0.54 -12.37
N TYR A 77 4.41 0.28 -11.38
CA TYR A 77 3.56 1.31 -10.78
C TYR A 77 4.27 2.04 -9.62
N SER A 78 3.91 3.30 -9.44
CA SER A 78 4.32 4.14 -8.31
C SER A 78 3.11 4.72 -7.61
N ILE A 79 3.14 4.81 -6.29
CA ILE A 79 2.18 5.61 -5.52
C ILE A 79 2.74 7.02 -5.35
N VAL A 80 1.91 8.03 -5.60
CA VAL A 80 2.22 9.44 -5.37
C VAL A 80 1.26 9.95 -4.31
N TYR A 81 1.81 10.43 -3.19
CA TYR A 81 1.01 11.09 -2.16
C TYR A 81 0.82 12.56 -2.54
N GLU A 82 -0.43 13.01 -2.62
CA GLU A 82 -0.77 14.37 -3.09
C GLU A 82 -0.96 15.35 -1.92
N GLY A 83 -0.80 14.88 -0.68
CA GLY A 83 -1.01 15.68 0.51
C GLY A 83 -2.38 15.41 1.15
N ALA A 84 -2.59 16.04 2.32
CA ALA A 84 -3.88 16.04 2.97
C ALA A 84 -4.65 17.29 2.52
N PHE A 85 -5.92 17.12 2.15
CA PHE A 85 -6.82 18.22 1.86
C PHE A 85 -7.99 18.21 2.84
N GLU A 86 -8.44 19.40 3.23
CA GLU A 86 -9.60 19.54 4.08
C GLU A 86 -10.88 19.42 3.24
N THR A 87 -11.72 18.47 3.62
CA THR A 87 -13.13 18.47 3.20
C THR A 87 -13.95 19.22 4.25
N ARG A 88 -15.19 19.60 3.93
CA ARG A 88 -16.09 20.34 4.84
C ARG A 88 -16.29 19.69 6.22
N SER A 89 -15.98 18.40 6.38
CA SER A 89 -16.14 17.70 7.66
C SER A 89 -14.88 17.01 8.17
N HIS A 90 -13.94 16.60 7.30
CA HIS A 90 -12.75 15.84 7.72
C HIS A 90 -11.52 16.10 6.82
N SER A 91 -10.32 16.01 7.41
CA SER A 91 -9.08 15.96 6.66
C SER A 91 -8.95 14.61 5.94
N THR A 92 -8.71 14.64 4.64
CA THR A 92 -8.59 13.45 3.79
C THR A 92 -7.22 13.42 3.12
N ASN A 93 -6.59 12.25 3.10
CA ASN A 93 -5.32 12.04 2.40
C ASN A 93 -5.60 11.76 0.92
N GLY A 94 -5.01 12.57 0.04
CA GLY A 94 -5.00 12.35 -1.41
C GLY A 94 -3.80 11.52 -1.85
N PHE A 95 -4.03 10.59 -2.76
CA PHE A 95 -2.97 9.84 -3.42
C PHE A 95 -3.47 9.32 -4.76
N LYS A 96 -2.53 9.04 -5.65
CA LYS A 96 -2.77 8.36 -6.92
C LYS A 96 -1.74 7.27 -7.15
N ILE A 97 -2.11 6.30 -7.97
CA ILE A 97 -1.18 5.28 -8.48
C ILE A 97 -0.96 5.59 -9.95
N VAL A 98 0.30 5.70 -10.36
CA VAL A 98 0.72 6.03 -11.73
C VAL A 98 1.60 4.92 -12.28
N GLU A 99 1.43 4.60 -13.56
CA GLU A 99 2.35 3.73 -14.30
C GLU A 99 3.62 4.52 -14.64
N ASN A 100 4.81 3.94 -14.45
CA ASN A 100 6.10 4.53 -14.85
C ASN A 100 6.56 4.01 -16.21
#